data_AF-A0A8X6YE02-F1
#
_entry.id   AF-A0A8X6YE02-F1
#
_cell.length_a   1.000
_cell.length_b   1.000
_cell.length_c   1.000
_cell.angle_alpha   90.00
_cell.angle_beta   90.00
_cell.angle_gamma   90.00
#
_symmetry.space_group_name_H-M   'P 1'
#
loop_
_entity.id
_entity.type
_entity.pdbx_description
1 polymer ?
#
loop_
_entity_poly.entity_id
_entity_poly.type
_entity_poly.pdbx_seq_one_letter_code
_entity_poly.pdbx_strand_id
1 'polypeptide(L)' 'MSHTIIRLPVHMQNMQMVHFFDNEERQALERAAQRNDALLAAWFELNRTDPDVNRYLYADITKHFVWKNNDWGTELCPD' A
#
# COMPACT_ATOMS: atom_id res chain seq x y z
N MET A 1 -6.82 35.44 -9.67
CA MET A 1 -6.22 34.45 -8.74
C MET A 1 -5.66 33.34 -9.60
N SER A 2 -4.33 33.13 -9.63
CA SER A 2 -3.74 32.07 -10.46
C SER A 2 -3.80 30.72 -9.73
N HIS A 3 -3.94 29.64 -10.49
CA HIS A 3 -4.12 28.28 -9.99
C HIS A 3 -2.85 27.76 -9.30
N THR A 4 -3.01 27.14 -8.13
CA THR A 4 -1.93 26.38 -7.47
C THR A 4 -1.88 24.98 -8.09
N ILE A 5 -0.79 24.68 -8.80
CA ILE A 5 -0.55 23.33 -9.33
C ILE A 5 0.13 22.52 -8.22
N ILE A 6 -0.60 21.56 -7.64
CA ILE A 6 -0.04 20.59 -6.70
C ILE A 6 0.35 19.35 -7.50
N ARG A 7 1.65 19.06 -7.57
CA ARG A 7 2.13 17.78 -8.12
C ARG A 7 1.94 16.70 -7.07
N LEU A 8 1.00 15.79 -7.30
CA LEU A 8 0.88 14.57 -6.53
C LEU A 8 2.16 13.74 -6.74
N PRO A 9 2.79 13.21 -5.68
CA PRO A 9 3.93 12.33 -5.82
C PRO A 9 3.52 11.10 -6.64
N VAL A 10 4.30 10.78 -7.68
CA VAL A 10 4.11 9.57 -8.48
C VAL A 10 4.55 8.39 -7.64
N HIS A 11 3.58 7.63 -7.12
CA HIS A 11 3.85 6.40 -6.40
C HIS A 11 4.15 5.30 -7.43
N MET A 12 5.38 4.82 -7.49
CA MET A 12 5.73 3.64 -8.30
C MET A 12 5.93 2.44 -7.37
N GLN A 13 5.55 1.26 -7.86
CA GLN A 13 5.84 -0.01 -7.18
C GLN A 13 7.34 -0.10 -6.86
N ASN A 14 7.66 -0.42 -5.61
CA ASN A 14 9.02 -0.55 -5.07
C ASN A 14 9.89 0.72 -5.06
N MET A 15 9.34 1.93 -5.28
CA MET A 15 10.11 3.18 -5.15
C MET A 15 9.80 3.94 -3.86
N GLN A 16 9.99 3.29 -2.72
CA GLN A 16 9.90 3.97 -1.44
C GLN A 16 11.21 4.66 -1.08
N MET A 17 11.06 5.82 -0.42
CA MET A 17 12.18 6.53 0.16
C MET A 17 12.73 5.74 1.35
N VAL A 18 13.89 5.10 1.17
CA VAL A 18 14.60 4.41 2.24
C VAL A 18 15.63 5.37 2.85
N HIS A 19 15.59 5.53 4.17
CA HIS A 19 16.60 6.29 4.90
C HIS A 19 17.72 5.35 5.34
N PHE A 20 18.95 5.67 4.94
CA PHE A 20 20.15 4.98 5.37
C PHE A 20 20.82 5.78 6.49
N PHE A 21 21.21 5.08 7.56
CA PHE A 21 22.09 5.58 8.61
C PHE A 21 23.40 4.80 8.57
N ASP A 22 24.50 5.41 9.02
CA ASP A 22 25.81 4.76 9.05
C ASP A 22 25.71 3.42 9.81
N ASN A 23 26.19 2.34 9.17
CA ASN A 23 26.15 0.96 9.67
C ASN A 23 24.76 0.31 9.83
N GLU A 24 23.68 0.91 9.32
CA GLU A 24 22.31 0.34 9.40
C GLU A 24 21.74 -0.09 8.04
N GLU A 25 22.56 -0.26 7.00
CA GLU A 25 22.06 -0.48 5.62
C GLU A 25 21.17 -1.72 5.50
N ARG A 26 21.51 -2.81 6.20
CA ARG A 26 20.68 -4.01 6.25
C ARG A 26 19.33 -3.79 6.95
N GLN A 27 19.33 -3.07 8.07
CA GLN A 27 18.11 -2.76 8.81
C GLN A 27 17.24 -1.73 8.09
N ALA A 28 17.84 -0.83 7.30
CA ALA A 28 17.11 0.06 6.42
C ALA A 28 16.35 -0.72 5.35
N LEU A 29 16.98 -1.74 4.75
CA LEU A 29 16.31 -2.65 3.81
C LEU A 29 15.18 -3.46 4.47
N GLU A 30 15.42 -4.03 5.66
CA GLU A 30 14.39 -4.80 6.39
C GLU A 30 13.20 -3.91 6.77
N ARG A 31 13.45 -2.67 7.22
CA ARG A 31 12.40 -1.68 7.49
C ARG A 31 11.63 -1.32 6.23
N ALA A 32 12.32 -1.10 5.12
CA ALA A 32 11.68 -0.83 3.83
C ALA A 32 10.80 -2.00 3.37
N ALA A 33 11.25 -3.24 3.59
CA ALA A 33 10.49 -4.44 3.28
C ALA A 33 9.27 -4.66 4.19
N GLN A 34 9.29 -4.14 5.41
CA GLN A 34 8.18 -4.26 6.38
C GLN A 34 7.20 -3.07 6.38
N ARG A 35 7.43 -2.04 5.55
CA ARG A 35 6.59 -0.83 5.58
C ARG A 35 5.16 -1.10 5.12
N ASN A 36 4.21 -0.48 5.83
CA ASN A 36 2.76 -0.44 5.57
C ASN A 36 2.38 -0.01 4.15
N ASP A 37 3.31 0.56 3.41
CA ASP A 37 3.19 0.93 2.01
C ASP A 37 2.91 -0.30 1.12
N ALA A 38 3.31 -1.51 1.54
CA ALA A 38 2.88 -2.75 0.86
C ALA A 38 1.36 -2.94 0.93
N LEU A 39 0.73 -2.54 2.04
CA LEU A 39 -0.71 -2.59 2.26
C LEU A 39 -1.45 -1.61 1.34
N LEU A 40 -0.92 -0.38 1.23
CA LEU A 40 -1.46 0.66 0.35
C LEU A 40 -1.25 0.34 -1.13
N ALA A 41 -0.06 -0.15 -1.50
CA ALA A 41 0.24 -0.59 -2.86
C ALA A 41 -0.65 -1.76 -3.28
N ALA A 42 -0.83 -2.76 -2.41
CA ALA A 42 -1.73 -3.87 -2.69
C ALA A 42 -3.21 -3.46 -2.67
N TRP A 43 -3.60 -2.45 -1.89
CA TRP A 43 -4.93 -1.87 -2.00
C TRP A 43 -5.14 -1.24 -3.39
N PHE A 44 -4.15 -0.52 -3.94
CA PHE A 44 -4.26 0.01 -5.31
C PHE A 44 -4.40 -1.09 -6.36
N GLU A 45 -3.67 -2.20 -6.22
CA GLU A 45 -3.82 -3.35 -7.12
C GLU A 45 -5.20 -4.02 -6.95
N LEU A 46 -5.68 -4.15 -5.71
CA LEU A 46 -7.01 -4.69 -5.43
C LEU A 46 -8.13 -3.83 -6.05
N ASN A 47 -7.99 -2.50 -6.06
CA ASN A 47 -8.93 -1.59 -6.73
C ASN A 47 -8.91 -1.74 -8.26
N ARG A 48 -7.79 -2.20 -8.85
CA ARG A 48 -7.69 -2.48 -10.29
C ARG A 48 -8.36 -3.80 -10.66
N THR A 49 -8.31 -4.80 -9.79
CA THR A 49 -8.79 -6.16 -10.08
C THR A 49 -10.24 -6.37 -9.69
N ASP A 50 -10.70 -5.75 -8.60
CA ASP A 50 -12.08 -5.87 -8.10
C ASP A 50 -12.81 -4.50 -8.14
N PRO A 51 -13.78 -4.33 -9.05
CA PRO A 51 -14.57 -3.10 -9.15
C PRO A 51 -15.35 -2.75 -7.87
N ASP A 52 -15.75 -3.74 -7.07
CA ASP A 52 -16.54 -3.51 -5.85
C ASP A 52 -15.67 -2.92 -4.73
N VAL A 53 -14.35 -3.15 -4.78
CA VAL A 53 -13.39 -2.59 -3.82
C VAL A 53 -13.27 -1.07 -3.91
N ASN A 54 -13.52 -0.49 -5.09
CA ASN A 54 -13.52 0.97 -5.30
C ASN A 54 -14.57 1.71 -4.46
N ARG A 55 -15.50 0.99 -3.81
CA ARG A 55 -16.55 1.55 -2.95
C ARG A 55 -16.09 1.74 -1.52
N TYR A 56 -14.97 1.11 -1.13
CA TYR A 56 -14.43 1.18 0.22
C TYR A 56 -13.24 2.15 0.28
N LEU A 57 -13.22 2.97 1.34
CA LEU A 57 -12.06 3.80 1.63
C LEU A 57 -10.92 2.91 2.16
N TYR A 58 -9.68 3.35 1.96
CA TYR A 58 -8.51 2.66 2.51
C TYR A 58 -8.59 2.43 4.02
N ALA A 59 -9.19 3.36 4.78
CA ALA A 59 -9.39 3.20 6.22
C ALA A 59 -10.42 2.12 6.59
N ASP A 60 -11.31 1.77 5.67
CA ASP A 60 -12.39 0.81 5.87
C ASP A 60 -12.10 -0.57 5.25
N ILE A 61 -11.07 -0.69 4.41
CA ILE A 61 -10.77 -1.93 3.69
C ILE A 61 -10.51 -3.11 4.63
N THR A 62 -9.92 -2.87 5.80
CA THR A 62 -9.62 -3.89 6.82
C THR A 62 -10.87 -4.47 7.49
N LYS A 63 -12.05 -3.87 7.28
CA LYS A 63 -13.35 -4.42 7.74
C LYS A 63 -13.93 -5.44 6.77
N HIS A 64 -13.44 -5.47 5.53
CA HIS A 64 -13.97 -6.29 4.44
C HIS A 64 -12.94 -7.32 3.95
N PHE A 65 -11.66 -6.98 4.06
CA PHE A 65 -10.55 -7.81 3.60
C PHE A 65 -9.54 -7.99 4.72
N VAL A 66 -8.92 -9.17 4.73
CA VAL A 66 -7.86 -9.52 5.66
C VAL A 66 -6.53 -9.52 4.93
N TRP A 67 -5.58 -8.78 5.49
CA TRP A 67 -4.21 -8.76 5.00
C TRP A 67 -3.44 -9.99 5.49
N LYS A 68 -3.07 -10.89 4.56
CA LYS A 68 -2.29 -12.10 4.85
C LYS A 68 -1.24 -12.31 3.76
N ASN A 69 -0.03 -12.71 4.16
CA ASN A 69 1.07 -13.01 3.24
C ASN A 69 1.35 -11.93 2.19
N ASN A 70 1.23 -10.65 2.59
CA ASN A 70 1.43 -9.50 1.73
C ASN A 70 0.38 -9.35 0.60
N ASP A 71 -0.83 -9.86 0.83
CA ASP A 71 -1.96 -9.77 -0.10
C ASP A 71 -3.31 -9.61 0.64
N TRP A 72 -4.31 -9.08 -0.05
CA TRP A 72 -5.67 -8.93 0.45
C TRP A 72 -6.50 -10.17 0.14
N GLY A 73 -6.93 -10.89 1.17
CA GLY A 73 -7.88 -11.99 1.05
C GLY A 73 -9.27 -11.59 1.55
N THR A 74 -10.33 -12.08 0.90
CA THR A 74 -11.69 -12.00 1.46
C THR A 74 -11.85 -13.02 2.58
N GLU A 75 -12.50 -12.64 3.69
CA GLU A 75 -12.90 -13.57 4.76
C GLU A 75 -14.14 -14.42 4.42
N LEU A 76 -14.51 -14.52 3.14
CA LEU A 76 -15.56 -15.45 2.71
C LEU A 76 -14.99 -16.85 2.76
N CYS A 77 -15.41 -17.61 3.76
CA CYS A 77 -15.20 -19.05 3.89
C CYS A 77 -15.32 -19.76 2.53
N PRO A 78 -14.46 -20.74 2.23
CA PRO A 78 -14.61 -21.61 1.07
C PRO A 78 -15.86 -22.49 1.24
N ASP A 79 -16.56 -22.76 0.14
CA ASP A 79 -17.51 -23.88 0.01
C ASP A 79 -16.80 -25.23 0.25
#